data_AF-A0A972CA48-F1
#
_entry.id   AF-A0A972CA48-F1
#
_cell.length_a   1.000
_cell.length_b   1.000
_cell.length_c   1.000
_cell.angle_alpha   90.00
_cell.angle_beta   90.00
_cell.angle_gamma   90.00
#
_symmetry.space_group_name_H-M   'P 1'
#
loop_
_entity.id
_entity.type
_entity.pdbx_description
1 polymer ?
#
loop_
_entity_poly.entity_id
_entity_poly.type
_entity_poly.pdbx_seq_one_letter_code
_entity_poly.pdbx_strand_id
1 'polypeptide(L)'
;MKFWWILAGLILLLVLASGIGQLLARKNNNDVIRNLNDRIRAWWIMVAVLVICFIIGKVATLVLYALLSFFALREFITLTPTRQGDHWALCICFYIAIPLQYWLIGADWYGLFVMCLPVYGFLLLPAVTALSGDTDRFISRVAKIQWGLMLTVYCLSYAPALMLLPIPGYEGQNLLLLMYLL
;
A
#
# COMPACT_ATOMS: atom_id res chain seq x y z
N MET A 1 -2.06 9.72 24.31
CA MET A 1 -2.09 8.70 25.40
C MET A 1 -2.85 7.42 25.01
N LYS A 2 -4.00 7.47 24.34
CA LYS A 2 -4.79 6.26 23.96
C LYS A 2 -4.06 5.27 23.03
N PHE A 3 -3.25 5.77 22.09
CA PHE A 3 -2.47 4.94 21.16
C PHE A 3 -1.56 3.92 21.86
N TRP A 4 -0.80 4.36 22.86
CA TRP A 4 0.15 3.50 23.59
C TRP A 4 -0.54 2.35 24.32
N TRP A 5 -1.77 2.56 24.80
CA TRP A 5 -2.57 1.50 25.43
C TRP A 5 -3.06 0.46 24.41
N ILE A 6 -3.49 0.91 23.23
CA ILE A 6 -3.89 0.01 22.14
C ILE A 6 -2.70 -0.80 21.65
N LEU A 7 -1.55 -0.13 21.44
CA LEU A 7 -0.32 -0.78 21.02
C LEU A 7 0.17 -1.79 22.05
N ALA A 8 0.16 -1.43 23.35
CA ALA A 8 0.54 -2.33 24.42
C ALA A 8 -0.41 -3.55 24.51
N GLY A 9 -1.72 -3.35 24.36
CA GLY A 9 -2.69 -4.44 24.30
C GLY A 9 -2.47 -5.38 23.11
N LEU A 10 -2.15 -4.82 21.94
CA LEU A 10 -1.91 -5.58 20.71
C LEU A 10 -0.59 -6.37 20.77
N ILE A 11 0.47 -5.76 21.31
CA ILE A 11 1.74 -6.44 21.59
C ILE A 11 1.54 -7.56 22.61
N LEU A 12 0.81 -7.31 23.70
CA LEU A 12 0.54 -8.31 24.73
C LEU A 12 -0.23 -9.51 24.14
N LEU A 13 -1.24 -9.25 23.32
CA LEU A 13 -1.99 -10.29 22.62
C LEU A 13 -1.10 -11.10 21.67
N LEU A 14 -0.21 -10.45 20.92
CA LEU A 14 0.76 -11.12 20.04
C LEU A 14 1.78 -11.96 20.80
N VAL A 15 2.26 -11.48 21.94
CA VAL A 15 3.18 -12.22 22.82
C VAL A 15 2.48 -13.46 23.37
N LEU A 16 1.23 -13.34 23.83
CA LEU A 16 0.43 -14.47 24.30
C LEU A 16 0.17 -15.48 23.17
N ALA A 17 -0.23 -15.01 21.99
CA ALA A 17 -0.45 -15.86 20.82
C ALA A 17 0.84 -16.58 20.38
N SER A 18 1.97 -15.89 20.39
CA SER A 18 3.30 -16.47 20.09
C SER A 18 3.68 -17.53 21.12
N GLY A 19 3.44 -17.27 22.41
CA GLY A 19 3.71 -18.22 23.50
C GLY A 19 2.87 -19.49 23.38
N ILE A 20 1.56 -19.34 23.15
CA ILE A 20 0.65 -20.47 22.93
C ILE A 20 1.04 -21.25 21.67
N GLY A 21 1.36 -20.56 20.57
CA GLY A 21 1.80 -21.18 19.31
C GLY A 21 3.08 -22.00 19.48
N GLN A 22 4.08 -21.49 20.20
CA GLN A 22 5.32 -22.21 20.49
C GLN A 22 5.13 -23.38 21.44
N LEU A 23 4.29 -23.24 22.48
CA LEU A 23 3.95 -24.34 23.38
C LEU A 23 3.23 -25.48 22.63
N LEU A 24 2.32 -25.13 21.71
CA LEU A 24 1.60 -26.10 20.90
C LEU A 24 2.53 -26.79 19.89
N ALA A 25 3.46 -26.03 19.27
CA ALA A 25 4.47 -26.58 18.35
C ALA A 25 5.47 -27.53 19.05
N ARG A 26 5.78 -27.28 20.33
CA ARG A 26 6.62 -28.19 21.13
C ARG A 26 5.90 -29.49 21.50
N LYS A 27 4.57 -29.47 21.63
CA LYS A 27 3.77 -30.63 22.02
C LYS A 27 3.34 -31.48 20.82
N ASN A 28 3.10 -30.86 19.66
CA ASN A 28 2.72 -31.55 18.43
C ASN A 28 3.17 -30.74 17.21
N ASN A 29 3.91 -31.35 16.29
CA ASN A 29 4.41 -30.68 15.08
C ASN A 29 3.47 -30.95 13.90
N ASN A 30 2.35 -30.23 13.86
CA ASN A 30 1.34 -30.34 12.81
C ASN A 30 1.40 -29.12 11.87
N ASP A 31 1.12 -29.31 10.59
CA ASP A 31 1.19 -28.23 9.57
C ASP A 31 0.25 -27.06 9.88
N VAL A 32 -0.87 -27.33 10.55
CA VAL A 32 -1.80 -26.28 11.04
C VAL A 32 -1.11 -25.34 12.04
N ILE A 33 -0.27 -25.88 12.94
CA ILE A 33 0.42 -25.11 13.97
C ILE A 33 1.56 -24.29 13.35
N ARG A 34 2.26 -24.86 12.36
CA ARG A 34 3.29 -24.14 11.59
C ARG A 34 2.69 -22.94 10.86
N ASN A 35 1.57 -23.13 10.16
CA ASN A 35 0.88 -22.02 9.47
C ASN A 35 0.43 -20.94 10.45
N LEU A 36 -0.10 -21.32 11.62
CA LEU A 36 -0.47 -20.37 12.67
C LEU A 36 0.73 -19.55 13.14
N ASN A 37 1.87 -20.21 13.39
CA ASN A 37 3.08 -19.54 13.85
C ASN A 37 3.67 -18.60 12.78
N ASP A 38 3.60 -19.00 11.50
CA ASP A 38 4.02 -18.16 10.37
C ASP A 38 3.12 -16.91 10.24
N ARG A 39 1.81 -17.06 10.44
CA ARG A 39 0.87 -15.91 10.48
C ARG A 39 1.18 -14.97 11.63
N ILE A 40 1.44 -15.50 12.82
CA ILE A 40 1.82 -14.70 13.99
C ILE A 40 3.12 -13.93 13.70
N ARG A 41 4.11 -14.57 13.05
CA ARG A 41 5.36 -13.92 12.66
C ARG A 41 5.16 -12.82 11.62
N ALA A 42 4.25 -13.01 10.65
CA ALA A 42 3.89 -11.97 9.70
C ALA A 42 3.21 -10.77 10.39
N TRP A 43 2.36 -11.02 11.39
CA TRP A 43 1.74 -9.97 12.19
C TRP A 43 2.75 -9.16 12.99
N TRP A 44 3.80 -9.78 13.53
CA TRP A 44 4.91 -9.05 14.16
C TRP A 44 5.56 -8.04 13.22
N ILE A 45 5.72 -8.38 11.94
CA ILE A 45 6.26 -7.47 10.92
C ILE A 45 5.29 -6.30 10.70
N MET A 46 3.98 -6.56 10.59
CA MET A 46 2.98 -5.49 10.41
C MET A 46 2.94 -4.52 11.61
N VAL A 47 3.02 -5.03 12.84
CA VAL A 47 3.07 -4.20 14.04
C VAL A 47 4.36 -3.38 14.12
N ALA A 48 5.51 -3.97 13.78
CA ALA A 48 6.76 -3.23 13.73
C ALA A 48 6.69 -2.06 12.72
N VAL A 49 6.13 -2.31 11.53
CA VAL A 49 5.89 -1.27 10.52
C VAL A 49 4.98 -0.15 11.05
N LEU A 50 3.89 -0.49 11.74
CA LEU A 50 2.98 0.49 12.36
C LEU A 50 3.69 1.35 13.41
N VAL A 51 4.51 0.75 14.27
CA VAL A 51 5.30 1.47 15.28
C VAL A 51 6.28 2.44 14.60
N ILE A 52 6.96 2.00 13.55
CA ILE A 52 7.91 2.82 12.78
C ILE A 52 7.20 4.01 12.13
N CYS A 53 6.03 3.80 11.50
CA CYS A 53 5.23 4.90 10.93
C CYS A 53 4.83 5.92 12.00
N PHE A 54 4.44 5.46 13.19
CA PHE A 54 4.08 6.35 14.29
C PHE A 54 5.26 7.17 14.82
N ILE A 55 6.44 6.56 14.94
CA ILE A 55 7.64 7.23 15.46
C ILE A 55 8.18 8.27 14.48
N ILE A 56 8.16 7.98 13.18
CA ILE A 56 8.86 8.82 12.18
C ILE A 56 7.92 9.87 11.53
N GLY A 57 6.60 9.72 11.65
CA GLY A 57 5.62 10.76 11.29
C GLY A 57 5.17 10.74 9.83
N LYS A 58 4.51 11.84 9.39
CA LYS A 58 3.82 11.96 8.09
C LYS A 58 4.71 11.60 6.91
N VAL A 59 5.92 12.17 6.84
CA VAL A 59 6.84 12.00 5.71
C VAL A 59 7.27 10.54 5.55
N ALA A 60 7.66 9.86 6.63
CA ALA A 60 8.07 8.46 6.54
C ALA A 60 6.93 7.52 6.21
N THR A 61 5.71 7.80 6.70
CA THR A 61 4.53 7.03 6.31
C THR A 61 4.29 7.15 4.80
N LEU A 62 4.41 8.35 4.23
CA LEU A 62 4.29 8.57 2.79
C LEU A 62 5.36 7.80 2.01
N VAL A 63 6.62 7.86 2.43
CA VAL A 63 7.72 7.12 1.79
C VAL A 63 7.49 5.62 1.88
N LEU A 64 7.06 5.11 3.04
CA LEU A 64 6.80 3.68 3.22
C LEU A 64 5.68 3.19 2.30
N TYR A 65 4.56 3.91 2.24
CA TYR A 65 3.47 3.54 1.33
C TYR A 65 3.85 3.74 -0.14
N ALA A 66 4.70 4.72 -0.47
CA ALA A 66 5.23 4.87 -1.82
C ALA A 66 6.07 3.66 -2.25
N LEU A 67 6.94 3.18 -1.36
CA LEU A 67 7.71 1.95 -1.58
C LEU A 67 6.80 0.73 -1.68
N LEU A 68 5.79 0.63 -0.81
CA LEU A 68 4.84 -0.47 -0.83
C LEU A 68 4.04 -0.50 -2.15
N SER A 69 3.60 0.66 -2.64
CA SER A 69 2.96 0.81 -3.95
C SER A 69 3.90 0.48 -5.11
N PHE A 70 5.19 0.84 -5.01
CA PHE A 70 6.20 0.45 -5.99
C PHE A 70 6.37 -1.07 -6.05
N PHE A 71 6.50 -1.74 -4.90
CA PHE A 71 6.62 -3.20 -4.85
C PHE A 71 5.34 -3.89 -5.32
N ALA A 72 4.17 -3.39 -4.92
CA ALA A 72 2.87 -3.93 -5.35
C ALA A 72 2.69 -3.80 -6.87
N LEU A 73 3.03 -2.64 -7.44
CA LEU A 73 2.96 -2.43 -8.89
C LEU A 73 3.96 -3.33 -9.63
N ARG A 74 5.19 -3.47 -9.12
CA ARG A 74 6.20 -4.39 -9.69
C ARG A 74 5.70 -5.82 -9.72
N GLU A 75 5.14 -6.31 -8.63
CA GLU A 75 4.60 -7.67 -8.54
C GLU A 75 3.41 -7.86 -9.50
N PHE A 76 2.50 -6.89 -9.54
CA PHE A 76 1.35 -6.90 -10.44
C PHE A 76 1.76 -6.96 -11.92
N ILE A 77 2.73 -6.14 -12.32
CA ILE A 77 3.25 -6.11 -13.69
C ILE A 77 3.99 -7.40 -14.02
N THR A 78 4.67 -8.02 -13.05
CA THR A 78 5.37 -9.31 -13.27
C THR A 78 4.39 -10.44 -13.58
N LEU A 79 3.21 -10.43 -12.95
CA LEU A 79 2.13 -11.38 -13.22
C LEU A 79 1.35 -11.08 -14.51
N THR A 80 1.56 -9.90 -15.10
CA THR A 80 0.82 -9.42 -16.25
C THR A 80 1.69 -9.48 -17.50
N PRO A 81 1.33 -10.23 -18.56
CA PRO A 81 2.13 -10.25 -19.78
C PRO A 81 2.14 -8.85 -20.43
N THR A 82 3.32 -8.23 -20.48
CA THR A 82 3.57 -6.89 -21.04
C THR A 82 4.39 -6.97 -22.31
N ARG A 83 4.25 -5.98 -23.20
CA ARG A 83 5.00 -5.89 -24.46
C ARG A 83 5.96 -4.70 -24.47
N GLN A 84 6.88 -4.68 -25.44
CA GLN A 84 7.82 -3.58 -25.65
C GLN A 84 7.11 -2.23 -25.87
N GLY A 85 5.96 -2.24 -26.56
CA GLY A 85 5.14 -1.03 -26.77
C GLY A 85 4.52 -0.45 -25.49
N ASP A 86 4.53 -1.17 -24.38
CA ASP A 86 3.99 -0.69 -23.11
C ASP A 86 5.08 -0.08 -22.20
N HIS A 87 6.37 -0.16 -22.58
CA HIS A 87 7.49 0.20 -21.71
C HIS A 87 7.45 1.67 -21.28
N TRP A 88 7.12 2.58 -22.19
CA TRP A 88 6.96 4.00 -21.89
C TRP A 88 5.83 4.26 -20.90
N ALA A 89 4.69 3.58 -21.06
CA ALA A 89 3.57 3.70 -20.13
C ALA A 89 3.95 3.18 -18.73
N LEU A 90 4.67 2.05 -18.67
CA LEU A 90 5.20 1.51 -17.41
C LEU A 90 6.19 2.47 -16.74
N CYS A 91 7.10 3.07 -17.51
CA CYS A 91 8.02 4.09 -16.99
C CYS A 91 7.26 5.25 -16.35
N ILE A 92 6.19 5.73 -16.99
CA ILE A 92 5.34 6.80 -16.43
C ILE A 92 4.67 6.33 -15.14
N CYS A 93 4.16 5.11 -15.09
CA CYS A 93 3.58 4.56 -13.86
C CYS A 93 4.58 4.54 -12.68
N PHE A 94 5.80 4.03 -12.91
CA PHE A 94 6.79 3.89 -11.84
C PHE A 94 7.44 5.21 -11.43
N TYR A 95 7.85 6.04 -12.40
CA TYR A 95 8.68 7.22 -12.14
C TYR A 95 7.89 8.52 -12.01
N ILE A 96 6.67 8.59 -12.53
CA ILE A 96 5.85 9.81 -12.46
C ILE A 96 4.64 9.59 -11.56
N ALA A 97 3.83 8.56 -11.84
CA ALA A 97 2.55 8.38 -11.16
C ALA A 97 2.71 8.13 -9.66
N ILE A 98 3.63 7.25 -9.24
CA ILE A 98 3.88 7.01 -7.81
C ILE A 98 4.40 8.28 -7.11
N PRO A 99 5.53 8.91 -7.52
CA PRO A 99 6.02 10.10 -6.81
C PRO A 99 5.00 11.23 -6.79
N LEU A 100 4.29 11.46 -7.90
CA LEU A 100 3.25 12.49 -8.00
C LEU A 100 2.11 12.21 -7.00
N GLN A 101 1.60 10.98 -6.94
CA GLN A 101 0.48 10.63 -6.05
C GLN A 101 0.84 10.88 -4.58
N TYR A 102 2.02 10.47 -4.14
CA TYR A 102 2.46 10.64 -2.75
C TYR A 102 2.89 12.06 -2.42
N TRP A 103 3.44 12.79 -3.39
CA TRP A 103 3.78 14.21 -3.23
C TRP A 103 2.53 15.08 -3.06
N LEU A 104 1.45 14.79 -3.82
CA LEU A 104 0.17 15.49 -3.68
C LEU A 104 -0.46 15.31 -2.30
N ILE A 105 -0.28 14.14 -1.68
CA ILE A 105 -0.69 13.90 -0.29
C ILE A 105 0.18 14.74 0.66
N GLY A 106 1.49 14.80 0.42
CA GLY A 106 2.41 15.64 1.20
C GLY A 106 2.07 17.14 1.15
N ALA A 107 1.62 17.62 0.00
CA ALA A 107 1.19 19.01 -0.24
C ALA A 107 -0.26 19.30 0.18
N ASP A 108 -0.96 18.33 0.79
CA ASP A 108 -2.35 18.47 1.28
C ASP A 108 -3.37 18.87 0.18
N TRP A 109 -3.07 18.55 -1.09
CA TRP A 109 -3.89 18.90 -2.25
C TRP A 109 -4.91 17.80 -2.60
N TYR A 110 -5.92 17.67 -1.74
CA TYR A 110 -6.93 16.60 -1.83
C TYR A 110 -7.64 16.52 -3.19
N GLY A 111 -8.09 17.65 -3.74
CA GLY A 111 -8.83 17.66 -5.01
C GLY A 111 -8.03 17.07 -6.17
N LEU A 112 -6.77 17.48 -6.30
CA LEU A 112 -5.89 16.97 -7.36
C LEU A 112 -5.49 15.52 -7.10
N PHE A 113 -5.22 15.15 -5.84
CA PHE A 113 -4.93 13.77 -5.45
C PHE A 113 -6.00 12.76 -5.89
N VAL A 114 -7.29 13.06 -5.63
CA VAL A 114 -8.40 12.17 -5.99
C VAL A 114 -8.57 12.05 -7.51
N MET A 115 -8.32 13.13 -8.25
CA MET A 115 -8.50 13.14 -9.71
C MET A 115 -7.26 12.70 -10.49
N CYS A 116 -6.07 12.70 -9.86
CA CYS A 116 -4.78 12.49 -10.54
C CYS A 116 -4.75 11.20 -11.37
N LEU A 117 -5.03 10.06 -10.75
CA LEU A 117 -4.97 8.77 -11.43
C LEU A 117 -6.23 8.46 -12.25
N PRO A 118 -7.46 8.58 -11.72
CA PRO A 118 -8.66 8.19 -12.45
C PRO A 118 -8.98 9.07 -13.67
N VAL A 119 -8.57 10.34 -13.65
CA VAL A 119 -8.79 11.26 -14.78
C VAL A 119 -7.53 11.36 -15.63
N TYR A 120 -6.44 11.89 -15.07
CA TYR A 120 -5.24 12.16 -15.87
C TYR A 120 -4.47 10.89 -16.20
N GLY A 121 -4.25 10.00 -15.23
CA GLY A 121 -3.56 8.73 -15.46
C GLY A 121 -4.30 7.86 -16.49
N PHE A 122 -5.61 7.72 -16.35
CA PHE A 122 -6.41 6.89 -17.26
C PHE A 122 -6.51 7.47 -18.67
N LEU A 123 -6.42 8.79 -18.86
CA LEU A 123 -6.35 9.39 -20.20
C LEU A 123 -4.94 9.31 -20.80
N LEU A 124 -3.92 9.52 -19.98
CA LEU A 124 -2.53 9.58 -20.42
C LEU A 124 -2.00 8.19 -20.82
N LEU A 125 -2.31 7.13 -20.06
CA LEU A 125 -1.79 5.79 -20.34
C LEU A 125 -2.19 5.23 -21.72
N PRO A 126 -3.47 5.26 -22.14
CA PRO A 126 -3.86 4.91 -23.51
C PRO A 126 -3.20 5.80 -24.56
N ALA A 127 -3.05 7.11 -24.31
CA ALA A 127 -2.43 8.03 -25.26
C ALA A 127 -0.96 7.67 -25.51
N VAL A 128 -0.19 7.43 -24.44
CA VAL A 128 1.24 7.06 -24.55
C VAL A 128 1.43 5.67 -25.16
N THR A 129 0.60 4.70 -24.80
CA THR A 129 0.65 3.37 -25.43
C THR A 129 0.26 3.43 -26.91
N ALA A 130 -0.70 4.27 -27.31
CA ALA A 130 -1.08 4.45 -28.70
C ALA A 130 0.04 5.07 -29.55
N LEU A 131 0.83 5.99 -28.98
CA LEU A 131 1.99 6.59 -29.65
C LEU A 131 3.09 5.55 -29.98
N SER A 132 3.11 4.41 -29.28
CA SER A 132 4.05 3.33 -29.56
C SER A 132 3.66 2.47 -30.78
N GLY A 133 2.48 2.69 -31.37
CA GLY A 133 2.05 2.08 -32.63
C GLY A 133 1.68 0.59 -32.58
N ASP A 134 1.65 -0.03 -31.38
CA ASP A 134 1.33 -1.45 -31.20
C ASP A 134 -0.17 -1.66 -30.93
N THR A 135 -0.89 -2.21 -31.92
CA THR A 135 -2.35 -2.44 -31.86
C THR A 135 -2.75 -3.79 -31.28
N ASP A 136 -1.82 -4.72 -31.04
CA ASP A 136 -2.15 -6.12 -30.72
C ASP A 136 -2.75 -6.27 -29.31
N ARG A 137 -4.02 -6.60 -29.18
CA ARG A 137 -4.70 -6.65 -27.86
C ARG A 137 -4.57 -5.32 -27.08
N PHE A 138 -4.46 -4.19 -27.79
CA PHE A 138 -4.23 -2.85 -27.21
C PHE A 138 -5.14 -2.56 -26.00
N ILE A 139 -6.45 -2.69 -26.16
CA ILE A 139 -7.44 -2.42 -25.09
C ILE A 139 -7.17 -3.30 -23.86
N SER A 140 -6.85 -4.58 -24.06
CA SER A 140 -6.57 -5.51 -22.95
C SER A 140 -5.32 -5.13 -22.19
N ARG A 141 -4.25 -4.70 -22.87
CA ARG A 141 -3.00 -4.29 -22.22
C ARG A 141 -3.17 -2.99 -21.45
N VAL A 142 -3.75 -1.98 -22.09
CA VAL A 142 -4.01 -0.67 -21.48
C VAL A 142 -4.90 -0.81 -20.25
N ALA A 143 -5.99 -1.60 -20.33
CA ALA A 143 -6.87 -1.85 -19.21
C ALA A 143 -6.13 -2.50 -18.03
N LYS A 144 -5.22 -3.47 -18.28
CA LYS A 144 -4.43 -4.10 -17.21
C LYS A 144 -3.49 -3.11 -16.53
N ILE A 145 -2.83 -2.22 -17.28
CA ILE A 145 -1.95 -1.19 -16.70
C ILE A 145 -2.77 -0.17 -15.88
N GLN A 146 -3.91 0.28 -16.42
CA GLN A 146 -4.82 1.19 -15.70
C GLN A 146 -5.33 0.57 -14.39
N TRP A 147 -5.80 -0.67 -14.42
CA TRP A 147 -6.24 -1.38 -13.20
C TRP A 147 -5.10 -1.68 -12.25
N GLY A 148 -3.93 -2.04 -12.75
CA GLY A 148 -2.72 -2.19 -11.95
C GLY A 148 -2.41 -0.91 -11.18
N LEU A 149 -2.39 0.23 -11.86
CA LEU A 149 -2.13 1.53 -11.24
C LEU A 149 -3.24 1.93 -10.25
N MET A 150 -4.50 1.65 -10.60
CA MET A 150 -5.65 1.92 -9.72
C MET A 150 -5.55 1.13 -8.41
N LEU A 151 -5.29 -0.17 -8.48
CA LEU A 151 -5.23 -1.03 -7.30
C LEU A 151 -3.96 -0.80 -6.48
N THR A 152 -2.82 -0.74 -7.15
CA THR A 152 -1.51 -0.76 -6.48
C THR A 152 -0.99 0.61 -6.07
N VAL A 153 -1.53 1.70 -6.64
CA VAL A 153 -1.10 3.06 -6.31
C VAL A 153 -2.27 3.88 -5.80
N TYR A 154 -3.35 4.02 -6.58
CA TYR A 154 -4.47 4.87 -6.18
C TYR A 154 -5.11 4.37 -4.88
N CYS A 155 -5.60 3.13 -4.82
CA CYS A 155 -6.25 2.59 -3.63
C CYS A 155 -5.31 2.55 -2.41
N LEU A 156 -4.06 2.14 -2.59
CA LEU A 156 -3.07 2.10 -1.51
C LEU A 156 -2.70 3.49 -0.98
N SER A 157 -2.73 4.52 -1.83
CA SER A 157 -2.44 5.90 -1.43
C SER A 157 -3.50 6.52 -0.51
N TYR A 158 -4.71 5.96 -0.44
CA TYR A 158 -5.75 6.42 0.49
C TYR A 158 -5.42 6.10 1.95
N ALA A 159 -4.67 5.03 2.22
CA ALA A 159 -4.30 4.69 3.59
C ALA A 159 -3.51 5.84 4.28
N PRO A 160 -2.40 6.35 3.73
CA PRO A 160 -1.74 7.52 4.30
C PRO A 160 -2.55 8.82 4.08
N ALA A 161 -3.42 8.90 3.09
CA ALA A 161 -4.28 10.08 2.90
C ALA A 161 -5.29 10.27 4.06
N LEU A 162 -5.63 9.22 4.82
CA LEU A 162 -6.40 9.36 6.06
C LEU A 162 -5.72 10.27 7.09
N MET A 163 -4.40 10.41 7.02
CA MET A 163 -3.65 11.35 7.87
C MET A 163 -3.96 12.82 7.55
N LEU A 164 -4.44 13.11 6.34
CA LEU A 164 -4.78 14.46 5.88
C LEU A 164 -6.14 14.94 6.37
N LEU A 165 -7.03 14.07 6.83
CA LEU A 165 -8.39 14.48 7.20
C LEU A 165 -8.36 15.35 8.47
N PRO A 166 -8.82 16.61 8.42
CA PRO A 166 -9.05 17.40 9.61
C PRO A 166 -10.36 16.94 10.26
N ILE A 167 -10.28 16.04 11.23
CA ILE A 167 -11.45 15.62 11.99
C ILE A 167 -11.54 16.50 13.24
N PRO A 168 -12.57 17.37 13.36
CA PRO A 168 -12.74 18.21 14.54
C PRO A 168 -12.87 17.35 15.80
N GLY A 169 -11.97 17.56 16.77
CA GLY A 169 -11.89 16.77 18.00
C GLY A 169 -10.98 15.52 17.94
N TYR A 170 -10.30 15.27 16.81
CA TYR A 170 -9.38 14.13 16.61
C TYR A 170 -7.97 14.53 16.18
N GLU A 171 -7.62 15.81 16.30
CA GLU A 171 -6.30 16.35 15.94
C GLU A 171 -5.20 15.64 16.74
N GLY A 172 -4.27 15.00 16.02
CA GLY A 172 -3.16 14.22 16.61
C GLY A 172 -3.43 12.72 16.80
N GLN A 173 -4.61 12.20 16.45
CA GLN A 173 -4.93 10.76 16.48
C GLN A 173 -5.17 10.13 15.10
N ASN A 174 -4.92 10.85 14.00
CA ASN A 174 -5.16 10.33 12.65
C ASN A 174 -4.36 9.04 12.32
N LEU A 175 -3.25 8.78 13.02
CA LEU A 175 -2.53 7.50 12.95
C LEU A 175 -3.34 6.30 13.47
N LEU A 176 -4.31 6.49 14.38
CA LEU A 176 -5.22 5.42 14.81
C LEU A 176 -6.19 5.01 13.69
N LEU A 177 -6.55 5.91 12.77
CA LEU A 177 -7.43 5.57 11.65
C LEU A 177 -6.75 4.58 10.69
N LEU A 178 -5.43 4.67 10.58
CA LEU A 178 -4.63 3.69 9.84
C LEU A 178 -4.69 2.30 10.51
N MET A 179 -4.65 2.24 11.85
CA MET A 179 -4.84 0.97 12.59
C MET A 179 -6.25 0.41 12.48
N TYR A 180 -7.29 1.25 12.36
CA TYR A 180 -8.66 0.77 12.16
C TYR A 180 -8.86 0.06 10.81
N LEU A 181 -8.12 0.47 9.79
CA LEU A 181 -8.22 -0.10 8.45
C LEU A 181 -7.48 -1.46 8.30
N LEU A 182 -6.69 -1.85 9.30
CA LEU A 182 -5.80 -3.01 9.28
C LEU A 182 -6.35 -4.15 10.14
#